data_AF-W9Y1M4-F1
#
_entry.id   AF-W9Y1M4-F1
#
_cell.length_a   1.000
_cell.length_b   1.000
_cell.length_c   1.000
_cell.angle_alpha   90.00
_cell.angle_beta   90.00
_cell.angle_gamma   90.00
#
_symmetry.space_group_name_H-M   'P 1'
#
loop_
_entity.id
_entity.type
_entity.pdbx_description
1 polymer ?
#
loop_
_entity_poly.entity_id
_entity_poly.type
_entity_poly.pdbx_seq_one_letter_code
_entity_poly.pdbx_strand_id
1 'polypeptide(L)'
;MDKIILKNLRFDLAVGFDAWRRFGKPQPTLITLEIQPEVNFEAAAAQDNVNLSMDYGALYKKISGGLQGGEVFPTVHALISRLHTVVYNFTKLDIDILFPKALLQVNGGVLYQFQVDNSGPGVAISTLSVTVKQIACNCIVGVNPHERLYHQSLFIDVTVPLMTAALGSEPPEEPYTVALHDMVREIVEKVDGSAYHTLEALATAVAQIVTINYGHKAVKIRIEKPSAIATIEAAAVEITRTKTFFENKDFWKVKRP
;
A
#
# COMPACT_ATOMS: atom_id res chain seq x y z
N MET A 1 12.17 -8.40 -20.31
CA MET A 1 12.21 -6.93 -20.29
C MET A 1 13.22 -6.54 -19.23
N ASP A 2 14.07 -5.60 -19.59
CA ASP A 2 15.22 -5.19 -18.79
C ASP A 2 14.80 -4.14 -17.77
N LYS A 3 15.23 -4.28 -16.51
CA LYS A 3 14.91 -3.33 -15.44
C LYS A 3 16.13 -3.00 -14.60
N ILE A 4 16.17 -1.78 -14.12
CA ILE A 4 17.06 -1.34 -13.03
C ILE A 4 16.23 -1.13 -11.77
N ILE A 5 16.72 -1.66 -10.66
CA ILE A 5 16.02 -1.67 -9.38
C ILE A 5 16.88 -0.99 -8.32
N LEU A 6 16.40 0.13 -7.78
CA LEU A 6 16.96 0.75 -6.58
C LEU A 6 16.08 0.35 -5.39
N LYS A 7 16.52 -0.65 -4.62
CA LYS A 7 15.70 -1.28 -3.58
C LYS A 7 15.91 -0.65 -2.21
N ASN A 8 14.81 -0.36 -1.51
CA ASN A 8 14.78 0.04 -0.11
C ASN A 8 15.73 1.20 0.24
N LEU A 9 15.74 2.24 -0.58
CA LEU A 9 16.40 3.50 -0.24
C LEU A 9 15.79 4.04 1.04
N ARG A 10 16.62 4.28 2.06
CA ARG A 10 16.18 4.61 3.42
C ARG A 10 16.31 6.11 3.66
N PHE A 11 15.23 6.72 4.10
CA PHE A 11 15.17 8.14 4.45
C PHE A 11 14.34 8.36 5.71
N ASP A 12 14.55 9.49 6.37
CA ASP A 12 13.62 10.04 7.37
C ASP A 12 12.99 11.30 6.76
N LEU A 13 11.77 11.15 6.25
CA LEU A 13 11.07 12.21 5.50
C LEU A 13 9.83 12.68 6.24
N ALA A 14 9.58 13.99 6.21
CA ALA A 14 8.34 14.56 6.73
C ALA A 14 7.27 14.48 5.64
N VAL A 15 6.53 13.38 5.57
CA VAL A 15 5.46 13.16 4.57
C VAL A 15 4.12 13.04 5.27
N GLY A 16 3.18 13.94 4.98
CA GLY A 16 1.84 13.94 5.57
C GLY A 16 1.88 13.91 7.11
N PHE A 17 1.15 12.96 7.69
CA PHE A 17 1.08 12.75 9.13
C PHE A 17 1.83 11.49 9.56
N ASP A 18 2.42 11.54 10.75
CA ASP A 18 3.05 10.38 11.40
C ASP A 18 2.03 9.49 12.15
N ALA A 19 2.52 8.41 12.78
CA ALA A 19 1.72 7.48 13.58
C ALA A 19 0.85 8.13 14.66
N TRP A 20 1.24 9.32 15.12
CA TRP A 20 0.59 10.08 16.18
C TRP A 20 -0.29 11.21 15.64
N ARG A 21 -0.56 11.22 14.33
CA ARG A 21 -1.30 12.27 13.63
C ARG A 21 -0.65 13.64 13.79
N ARG A 22 0.68 13.70 13.80
CA ARG A 22 1.44 14.97 13.77
C ARG A 22 1.90 15.25 12.35
N PHE A 23 1.54 16.42 11.85
CA PHE A 23 1.96 16.88 10.52
C PHE A 23 3.42 17.34 10.52
N GLY A 24 4.13 17.09 9.41
CA GLY A 24 5.48 17.62 9.18
C GLY A 24 6.58 17.03 10.06
N LYS A 25 6.30 15.90 10.73
CA LYS A 25 7.32 15.17 11.51
C LYS A 25 8.05 14.16 10.61
N PRO A 26 9.39 14.12 10.65
CA PRO A 26 10.14 13.09 9.95
C PRO A 26 9.73 11.70 10.41
N GLN A 27 9.49 10.81 9.46
CA GLN A 27 9.19 9.40 9.71
C GLN A 27 10.05 8.51 8.80
N PRO A 28 10.43 7.31 9.26
CA PRO A 28 11.15 6.36 8.44
C PRO A 28 10.37 6.07 7.16
N THR A 29 11.04 6.18 6.02
CA THR A 29 10.48 6.00 4.69
C THR A 29 11.43 5.13 3.88
N LEU A 30 10.88 4.06 3.30
CA LEU A 30 11.60 3.17 2.40
C LEU A 30 11.06 3.37 0.99
N ILE A 31 11.96 3.66 0.04
CA ILE A 31 11.58 3.87 -1.36
C ILE A 31 12.25 2.80 -2.20
N THR A 32 11.46 2.06 -2.98
CA THR A 32 11.95 1.17 -4.02
C THR A 32 11.51 1.71 -5.38
N LEU A 33 12.44 1.78 -6.32
CA LEU A 33 12.19 2.19 -7.69
C LEU A 33 12.54 1.05 -8.63
N GLU A 34 11.60 0.62 -9.48
CA GLU A 34 11.88 -0.23 -10.62
C GLU A 34 11.67 0.56 -11.91
N ILE A 35 12.71 0.63 -12.73
CA ILE A 35 12.72 1.46 -13.92
C ILE A 35 13.00 0.56 -15.10
N GLN A 36 12.11 0.59 -16.08
CA GLN A 36 12.33 0.00 -17.39
C GLN A 36 12.82 1.10 -18.34
N PRO A 37 14.10 1.10 -18.75
CA PRO A 37 14.62 2.12 -19.65
C PRO A 37 13.98 2.04 -21.04
N GLU A 38 14.16 3.10 -21.83
CA GLU A 38 13.74 3.12 -23.26
C GLU A 38 14.59 2.19 -24.14
N VAL A 39 15.86 2.02 -23.78
CA VAL A 39 16.82 1.17 -24.50
C VAL A 39 17.07 -0.10 -23.69
N ASN A 40 17.11 -1.24 -24.37
CA ASN A 40 17.44 -2.53 -23.76
C ASN A 40 18.94 -2.60 -23.40
N PHE A 41 19.35 -3.61 -22.63
CA PHE A 41 20.74 -3.79 -22.20
C PHE A 41 21.61 -4.52 -23.22
N GLU A 42 21.12 -4.77 -24.43
CA GLU A 42 21.83 -5.56 -25.44
C GLU A 42 23.17 -4.93 -25.83
N ALA A 43 23.18 -3.62 -26.10
CA ALA A 43 24.41 -2.90 -26.46
C ALA A 43 25.42 -2.87 -25.30
N ALA A 44 24.95 -2.65 -24.07
CA ALA A 44 25.80 -2.67 -22.88
C ALA A 44 26.38 -4.06 -22.62
N ALA A 45 25.58 -5.12 -22.79
CA ALA A 45 26.00 -6.50 -22.62
C ALA A 45 26.99 -6.95 -23.70
N ALA A 46 26.79 -6.53 -24.95
CA ALA A 46 27.68 -6.88 -26.05
C ALA A 46 29.06 -6.21 -25.95
N GLN A 47 29.13 -4.99 -25.41
CA GLN A 47 30.35 -4.18 -25.37
C GLN A 47 30.97 -4.07 -23.97
N ASP A 48 30.35 -4.67 -22.95
CA ASP A 48 30.72 -4.54 -21.54
C ASP A 48 30.98 -3.08 -21.13
N ASN A 49 30.04 -2.19 -21.50
CA ASN A 49 30.20 -0.74 -21.34
C ASN A 49 29.04 -0.11 -20.58
N VAL A 50 29.33 0.37 -19.37
CA VAL A 50 28.37 1.01 -18.47
C VAL A 50 27.72 2.26 -19.06
N ASN A 51 28.39 2.97 -19.97
CA ASN A 51 27.84 4.18 -20.61
C ASN A 51 26.69 3.88 -21.57
N LEU A 52 26.55 2.61 -21.98
CA LEU A 52 25.43 2.12 -22.80
C LEU A 52 24.27 1.59 -21.93
N SER A 53 24.39 1.72 -20.62
CA SER A 53 23.35 1.39 -19.64
C SER A 53 22.90 2.65 -18.90
N MET A 54 21.78 2.54 -18.17
CA MET A 54 21.35 3.62 -17.28
C MET A 54 22.16 3.57 -15.98
N ASP A 55 22.86 4.67 -15.67
CA ASP A 55 23.68 4.79 -14.46
C ASP A 55 22.82 4.92 -13.20
N TYR A 56 22.63 3.79 -12.53
CA TYR A 56 21.92 3.70 -11.26
C TYR A 56 22.61 4.45 -10.11
N GLY A 57 23.93 4.68 -10.19
CA GLY A 57 24.69 5.44 -9.19
C GLY A 57 24.46 6.94 -9.31
N ALA A 58 24.47 7.47 -10.54
CA ALA A 58 24.07 8.85 -10.81
C ALA A 58 22.61 9.11 -10.43
N LEU A 59 21.71 8.17 -10.77
CA LEU A 59 20.31 8.24 -10.38
C LEU A 59 20.14 8.26 -8.86
N TYR A 60 20.79 7.34 -8.13
CA TYR A 60 20.77 7.30 -6.68
C TYR A 60 21.24 8.62 -6.06
N LYS A 61 22.34 9.20 -6.57
CA LYS A 61 22.86 10.49 -6.09
C LYS A 61 21.87 11.63 -6.32
N LYS A 62 21.21 11.67 -7.48
CA LYS A 62 20.17 12.67 -7.79
C LYS A 62 18.97 12.55 -6.85
N ILE A 63 18.48 11.34 -6.62
CA ILE A 63 17.35 11.08 -5.71
C ILE A 63 17.72 11.45 -4.28
N SER A 64 18.87 10.97 -3.81
CA SER A 64 19.33 11.22 -2.44
C SER A 64 19.56 12.70 -2.20
N GLY A 65 20.25 13.40 -3.11
CA GLY A 65 20.43 14.84 -3.00
C GLY A 65 19.13 15.64 -3.15
N GLY A 66 18.16 15.13 -3.92
CA GLY A 66 16.87 15.78 -4.15
C GLY A 66 15.86 15.63 -3.01
N LEU A 67 16.06 14.67 -2.09
CA LEU A 67 15.22 14.40 -0.91
C LEU A 67 15.93 14.72 0.41
N GLN A 68 17.24 14.98 0.39
CA GLN A 68 17.99 15.48 1.55
C GLN A 68 17.72 16.99 1.69
N GLY A 69 17.03 17.40 2.76
CA GLY A 69 16.81 18.84 2.99
C GLY A 69 15.78 19.26 4.03
N GLY A 70 15.20 18.35 4.83
CA GLY A 70 14.13 18.72 5.77
C GLY A 70 12.87 19.24 5.07
N GLU A 71 12.73 18.99 3.77
CA GLU A 71 11.54 19.29 2.99
C GLU A 71 10.34 18.56 3.58
N VAL A 72 9.23 19.28 3.72
CA VAL A 72 7.97 18.73 4.18
C VAL A 72 7.11 18.47 2.96
N PHE A 73 6.80 17.21 2.71
CA PHE A 73 5.87 16.78 1.67
C PHE A 73 4.46 16.75 2.26
N PRO A 74 3.53 17.60 1.82
CA PRO A 74 2.17 17.62 2.37
C PRO A 74 1.43 16.30 2.16
N THR A 75 1.71 15.62 1.05
CA THR A 75 1.07 14.36 0.65
C THR A 75 2.08 13.40 0.03
N VAL A 76 1.73 12.11 -0.03
CA VAL A 76 2.53 11.11 -0.75
C VAL A 76 2.58 11.41 -2.26
N HIS A 77 1.53 12.02 -2.83
CA HIS A 77 1.54 12.47 -4.22
C HIS A 77 2.63 13.49 -4.49
N ALA A 78 2.89 14.43 -3.56
CA ALA A 78 3.98 15.39 -3.70
C ALA A 78 5.35 14.68 -3.76
N LEU A 79 5.56 13.66 -2.91
CA LEU A 79 6.76 12.84 -2.93
C LEU A 79 6.88 12.02 -4.22
N ILE A 80 5.80 11.41 -4.70
CA ILE A 80 5.75 10.67 -5.97
C ILE A 80 6.10 11.61 -7.13
N SER A 81 5.48 12.79 -7.20
CA SER A 81 5.78 13.79 -8.23
C SER A 81 7.24 14.20 -8.19
N ARG A 82 7.80 14.45 -7.00
CA ARG A 82 9.22 14.75 -6.83
C ARG A 82 10.11 13.63 -7.36
N LEU A 83 9.86 12.38 -6.99
CA LEU A 83 10.59 11.22 -7.51
C LEU A 83 10.48 11.09 -9.03
N HIS A 84 9.26 11.23 -9.57
CA HIS A 84 8.98 11.15 -11.00
C HIS A 84 9.76 12.20 -11.79
N THR A 85 9.94 13.43 -11.27
CA THR A 85 10.76 14.46 -11.95
C THR A 85 12.26 14.16 -12.00
N VAL A 86 12.75 13.30 -11.11
CA VAL A 86 14.17 12.95 -11.01
C VAL A 86 14.52 11.76 -11.92
N VAL A 87 13.57 10.86 -12.15
CA VAL A 87 13.72 9.72 -13.04
C VAL A 87 13.51 10.15 -14.50
N TYR A 88 14.38 9.72 -15.40
CA TYR A 88 14.39 10.11 -16.81
C TYR A 88 14.52 8.89 -17.73
N ASN A 89 14.15 9.05 -19.01
CA ASN A 89 14.33 8.09 -20.10
C ASN A 89 13.81 6.67 -19.80
N PHE A 90 12.55 6.57 -19.38
CA PHE A 90 11.93 5.30 -19.02
C PHE A 90 10.63 5.05 -19.80
N THR A 91 10.42 3.78 -20.15
CA THR A 91 9.16 3.29 -20.71
C THR A 91 8.17 2.94 -19.60
N LYS A 92 8.65 2.36 -18.49
CA LYS A 92 7.84 2.08 -17.30
C LYS A 92 8.57 2.45 -16.04
N LEU A 93 7.84 2.95 -15.05
CA LEU A 93 8.37 3.27 -13.74
C LEU A 93 7.39 2.79 -12.67
N ASP A 94 7.90 1.93 -11.79
CA ASP A 94 7.24 1.48 -10.57
C ASP A 94 7.90 2.15 -9.36
N ILE A 95 7.12 2.82 -8.52
CA ILE A 95 7.55 3.48 -7.29
C ILE A 95 6.79 2.88 -6.11
N ASP A 96 7.52 2.21 -5.23
CA ASP A 96 7.02 1.71 -3.95
C ASP A 96 7.52 2.62 -2.82
N ILE A 97 6.60 3.26 -2.10
CA ILE A 97 6.90 4.10 -0.93
C ILE A 97 6.27 3.44 0.30
N LEU A 98 7.12 2.88 1.16
CA LEU A 98 6.71 2.20 2.39
C LEU A 98 7.03 3.06 3.61
N PHE A 99 5.99 3.36 4.40
CA PHE A 99 6.09 3.93 5.73
C PHE A 99 5.93 2.82 6.78
N PRO A 100 7.02 2.18 7.25
CA PRO A 100 6.96 1.00 8.13
C PRO A 100 6.29 1.27 9.48
N LYS A 101 6.23 2.54 9.93
CA LYS A 101 5.71 2.93 11.24
C LYS A 101 4.60 3.98 11.14
N ALA A 102 3.89 4.06 10.01
CA ALA A 102 2.86 5.09 9.82
C ALA A 102 1.60 4.89 10.69
N LEU A 103 1.33 3.67 11.17
CA LEU A 103 0.13 3.36 11.94
C LEU A 103 0.49 2.44 13.12
N LEU A 104 -0.09 2.68 14.29
CA LEU A 104 0.28 1.98 15.53
C LEU A 104 -0.19 0.52 15.55
N GLN A 105 -1.34 0.22 14.95
CA GLN A 105 -1.94 -1.13 14.94
C GLN A 105 -1.43 -2.01 13.77
N VAL A 106 -0.39 -1.56 13.07
CA VAL A 106 0.00 -2.10 11.77
C VAL A 106 1.46 -2.51 11.78
N ASN A 107 1.73 -3.80 11.61
CA ASN A 107 3.08 -4.36 11.71
C ASN A 107 3.89 -4.19 10.41
N GLY A 108 3.22 -4.20 9.26
CA GLY A 108 3.85 -4.17 7.93
C GLY A 108 3.96 -2.77 7.33
N GLY A 109 3.43 -1.74 8.02
CA GLY A 109 3.40 -0.36 7.57
C GLY A 109 2.36 -0.06 6.48
N VAL A 110 2.48 1.13 5.91
CA VAL A 110 1.63 1.62 4.81
C VAL A 110 2.47 1.73 3.55
N LEU A 111 2.14 0.95 2.53
CA LEU A 111 2.81 0.90 1.24
C LEU A 111 1.97 1.64 0.19
N TYR A 112 2.55 2.64 -0.45
CA TYR A 112 2.00 3.24 -1.67
C TYR A 112 2.73 2.68 -2.88
N GLN A 113 1.98 2.29 -3.90
CA GLN A 113 2.51 1.75 -5.14
C GLN A 113 1.99 2.57 -6.29
N PHE A 114 2.89 3.29 -6.94
CA PHE A 114 2.63 4.09 -8.12
C PHE A 114 3.28 3.42 -9.33
N GLN A 115 2.52 3.27 -10.41
CA GLN A 115 3.02 2.72 -11.66
C GLN A 115 2.67 3.67 -12.78
N VAL A 116 3.61 3.92 -13.68
CA VAL A 116 3.38 4.68 -14.90
C VAL A 116 3.96 3.94 -16.10
N ASP A 117 3.18 3.89 -17.18
CA ASP A 117 3.55 3.27 -18.44
C ASP A 117 3.44 4.29 -19.58
N ASN A 118 4.59 4.57 -20.19
CA ASN A 118 4.78 5.50 -21.31
C ASN A 118 4.92 4.78 -22.66
N SER A 119 4.78 3.45 -22.71
CA SER A 119 5.03 2.67 -23.93
C SER A 119 3.90 2.75 -24.99
N GLY A 120 2.71 3.20 -24.60
CA GLY A 120 1.55 3.29 -25.49
C GLY A 120 1.48 4.60 -26.30
N PRO A 121 0.94 4.60 -27.53
CA PRO A 121 0.68 5.83 -28.29
C PRO A 121 -0.48 6.61 -27.62
N GLY A 122 -0.16 7.62 -26.82
CA GLY A 122 -1.17 8.46 -26.14
C GLY A 122 -0.69 9.07 -24.82
N VAL A 123 -1.64 9.40 -23.95
CA VAL A 123 -1.39 9.91 -22.59
C VAL A 123 -0.89 8.74 -21.72
N ALA A 124 0.18 8.98 -20.96
CA ALA A 124 0.73 8.01 -20.02
C ALA A 124 -0.36 7.43 -19.09
N ILE A 125 -0.42 6.11 -18.98
CA ILE A 125 -1.34 5.44 -18.06
C ILE A 125 -0.64 5.34 -16.71
N SER A 126 -1.26 5.92 -15.68
CA SER A 126 -0.74 5.83 -14.31
C SER A 126 -1.78 5.22 -13.37
N THR A 127 -1.29 4.37 -12.48
CA THR A 127 -2.08 3.78 -11.40
C THR A 127 -1.43 4.09 -10.06
N LEU A 128 -2.25 4.29 -9.04
CA LEU A 128 -1.80 4.44 -7.66
C LEU A 128 -2.66 3.55 -6.78
N SER A 129 -2.04 2.86 -5.85
CA SER A 129 -2.73 2.14 -4.80
C SER A 129 -2.04 2.34 -3.47
N VAL A 130 -2.80 2.20 -2.39
CA VAL A 130 -2.26 2.09 -1.04
C VAL A 130 -2.56 0.70 -0.50
N THR A 131 -1.63 0.14 0.26
CA THR A 131 -1.82 -1.08 1.03
C THR A 131 -1.41 -0.83 2.47
N VAL A 132 -2.35 -1.01 3.40
CA VAL A 132 -2.04 -1.15 4.82
C VAL A 132 -1.72 -2.61 5.09
N LYS A 133 -0.50 -2.91 5.52
CA LYS A 133 -0.01 -4.29 5.63
C LYS A 133 0.00 -4.76 7.07
N GLN A 134 -0.54 -5.95 7.31
CA GLN A 134 -0.47 -6.64 8.59
C GLN A 134 -1.08 -5.81 9.72
N ILE A 135 -2.31 -5.32 9.51
CA ILE A 135 -3.14 -4.78 10.60
C ILE A 135 -3.37 -5.93 11.58
N ALA A 136 -2.93 -5.76 12.83
CA ALA A 136 -3.06 -6.78 13.86
C ALA A 136 -4.44 -6.66 14.52
N CYS A 137 -5.24 -7.72 14.41
CA CYS A 137 -6.55 -7.83 15.06
C CYS A 137 -6.66 -9.15 15.83
N ASN A 138 -7.57 -9.24 16.80
CA ASN A 138 -7.84 -10.44 17.58
C ASN A 138 -9.34 -10.70 17.69
N CYS A 139 -9.85 -11.75 17.04
CA CYS A 139 -11.27 -12.10 17.13
C CYS A 139 -11.48 -13.61 17.31
N ILE A 140 -12.71 -13.99 17.65
CA ILE A 140 -13.10 -15.40 17.71
C ILE A 140 -13.39 -15.89 16.29
N VAL A 141 -12.52 -16.73 15.73
CA VAL A 141 -12.65 -17.19 14.35
C VAL A 141 -12.44 -18.70 14.17
N GLY A 142 -13.41 -19.35 13.53
CA GLY A 142 -13.37 -20.78 13.22
C GLY A 142 -14.68 -21.50 13.49
N VAL A 143 -14.78 -22.73 13.00
CA VAL A 143 -15.96 -23.60 13.14
C VAL A 143 -15.82 -24.58 14.29
N ASN A 144 -14.60 -24.94 14.69
CA ASN A 144 -14.40 -25.95 15.71
C ASN A 144 -14.73 -25.38 17.10
N PRO A 145 -15.34 -26.16 18.01
CA PRO A 145 -15.72 -25.68 19.34
C PRO A 145 -14.57 -25.05 20.14
N HIS A 146 -13.35 -25.59 20.04
CA HIS A 146 -12.17 -25.05 20.72
C HIS A 146 -11.76 -23.66 20.18
N GLU A 147 -11.94 -23.40 18.88
CA GLU A 147 -11.69 -22.08 18.26
C GLU A 147 -12.67 -21.01 18.73
N ARG A 148 -13.79 -21.41 19.34
CA ARG A 148 -14.83 -20.51 19.83
C ARG A 148 -14.59 -20.00 21.26
N LEU A 149 -13.58 -20.53 21.95
CA LEU A 149 -13.31 -20.22 23.36
C LEU A 149 -12.37 -19.03 23.54
N TYR A 150 -11.46 -18.81 22.59
CA TYR A 150 -10.38 -17.83 22.72
C TYR A 150 -10.29 -16.95 21.47
N HIS A 151 -9.90 -15.69 21.68
CA HIS A 151 -9.54 -14.79 20.59
C HIS A 151 -8.24 -15.27 19.94
N GLN A 152 -8.20 -15.21 18.62
CA GLN A 152 -7.06 -15.64 17.82
C GLN A 152 -6.54 -14.44 17.04
N SER A 153 -5.21 -14.33 16.94
CA SER A 153 -4.57 -13.26 16.20
C SER A 153 -4.73 -13.46 14.71
N LEU A 154 -5.07 -12.35 14.03
CA LEU A 154 -5.23 -12.24 12.60
C LEU A 154 -4.41 -11.07 12.09
N PHE A 155 -3.87 -11.23 10.88
CA PHE A 155 -3.18 -10.16 10.18
C PHE A 155 -3.93 -9.83 8.90
N ILE A 156 -4.35 -8.57 8.78
CA ILE A 156 -5.19 -8.11 7.68
C ILE A 156 -4.37 -7.15 6.81
N ASP A 157 -4.27 -7.44 5.52
CA ASP A 157 -3.81 -6.49 4.51
C ASP A 157 -5.03 -5.87 3.82
N VAL A 158 -5.02 -4.54 3.69
CA VAL A 158 -6.07 -3.76 3.01
C VAL A 158 -5.45 -2.99 1.87
N THR A 159 -5.74 -3.37 0.62
CA THR A 159 -5.29 -2.67 -0.58
C THR A 159 -6.43 -1.92 -1.23
N VAL A 160 -6.25 -0.62 -1.46
CA VAL A 160 -7.22 0.27 -2.07
C VAL A 160 -6.59 0.95 -3.29
N PRO A 161 -7.18 0.80 -4.50
CA PRO A 161 -6.83 1.62 -5.65
C PRO A 161 -7.25 3.07 -5.40
N LEU A 162 -6.32 4.00 -5.59
CA LEU A 162 -6.55 5.44 -5.48
C LEU A 162 -6.82 6.03 -6.87
N MET A 163 -7.69 7.03 -6.94
CA MET A 163 -7.89 7.76 -8.19
C MET A 163 -6.63 8.56 -8.50
N THR A 164 -5.98 8.27 -9.61
CA THR A 164 -4.90 9.09 -10.15
C THR A 164 -5.53 10.27 -10.89
N ALA A 165 -5.32 11.49 -10.40
CA ALA A 165 -5.39 12.65 -11.27
C ALA A 165 -4.20 12.56 -12.25
N ALA A 166 -4.33 13.08 -13.47
CA ALA A 166 -3.20 13.18 -14.38
C ALA A 166 -2.05 13.94 -13.68
N LEU A 167 -0.81 13.43 -13.81
CA LEU A 167 0.37 14.05 -13.18
C LEU A 167 0.36 15.56 -13.44
N GLY A 168 0.33 16.37 -12.38
CA GLY A 168 0.31 17.84 -12.45
C GLY A 168 -1.04 18.51 -12.14
N SER A 169 -2.11 17.75 -11.94
CA SER A 169 -3.35 18.27 -11.34
C SER A 169 -3.32 17.99 -9.84
N GLU A 170 -3.40 19.01 -8.99
CA GLU A 170 -3.55 18.78 -7.55
C GLU A 170 -4.85 18.02 -7.30
N PRO A 171 -4.81 16.79 -6.76
CA PRO A 171 -6.04 16.14 -6.33
C PRO A 171 -6.68 17.03 -5.24
N PRO A 172 -8.02 17.14 -5.23
CA PRO A 172 -8.71 17.97 -4.25
C PRO A 172 -8.30 17.57 -2.83
N GLU A 173 -8.12 18.59 -1.98
CA GLU A 173 -7.71 18.49 -0.60
C GLU A 173 -8.43 17.37 0.14
N GLU A 174 -7.73 16.29 0.43
CA GLU A 174 -8.07 15.44 1.57
C GLU A 174 -6.79 15.18 2.34
N PRO A 175 -6.76 15.41 3.67
CA PRO A 175 -5.67 14.98 4.53
C PRO A 175 -5.65 13.45 4.56
N TYR A 176 -5.12 12.86 3.49
CA TYR A 176 -4.94 11.43 3.29
C TYR A 176 -3.86 10.97 4.25
N THR A 177 -4.34 10.57 5.42
CA THR A 177 -3.67 9.96 6.58
C THR A 177 -4.71 9.90 7.70
N VAL A 178 -5.48 10.97 7.94
CA VAL A 178 -6.52 11.01 8.99
C VAL A 178 -7.60 9.97 8.72
N ALA A 179 -8.16 9.94 7.51
CA ALA A 179 -9.15 8.94 7.10
C ALA A 179 -8.59 7.51 7.15
N LEU A 180 -7.31 7.31 6.83
CA LEU A 180 -6.64 6.02 6.91
C LEU A 180 -6.49 5.55 8.37
N HIS A 181 -6.08 6.45 9.27
CA HIS A 181 -6.02 6.17 10.71
C HIS A 181 -7.41 5.82 11.27
N ASP A 182 -8.44 6.57 10.88
CA ASP A 182 -9.81 6.32 11.33
C ASP A 182 -10.34 4.98 10.79
N MET A 183 -10.08 4.67 9.51
CA MET A 183 -10.44 3.40 8.88
C MET A 183 -9.78 2.21 9.56
N VAL A 184 -8.47 2.29 9.81
CA VAL A 184 -7.75 1.19 10.46
C VAL A 184 -8.22 1.01 11.90
N ARG A 185 -8.47 2.10 12.63
CA ARG A 185 -9.06 2.03 13.98
C ARG A 185 -10.43 1.34 13.95
N GLU A 186 -11.32 1.75 13.05
CA GLU A 186 -12.66 1.17 12.94
C GLU A 186 -12.61 -0.32 12.56
N ILE A 187 -11.71 -0.71 11.65
CA ILE A 187 -11.49 -2.11 11.30
C ILE A 187 -11.06 -2.90 12.54
N VAL A 188 -10.06 -2.43 13.28
CA VAL A 188 -9.57 -3.11 14.49
C VAL A 188 -10.70 -3.25 15.52
N GLU A 189 -11.38 -2.16 15.85
CA GLU A 189 -12.48 -2.16 16.83
C GLU A 189 -13.61 -3.13 16.45
N LYS A 190 -14.04 -3.11 15.18
CA LYS A 190 -15.11 -3.98 14.69
C LYS A 190 -14.70 -5.43 14.62
N VAL A 191 -13.46 -5.73 14.20
CA VAL A 191 -12.97 -7.10 14.13
C VAL A 191 -12.80 -7.66 15.54
N ASP A 192 -12.20 -6.91 16.47
CA ASP A 192 -11.96 -7.38 17.84
C ASP A 192 -13.26 -7.66 18.60
N GLY A 193 -14.31 -6.86 18.36
CA GLY A 193 -15.64 -7.08 18.94
C GLY A 193 -16.47 -8.21 18.30
N SER A 194 -15.97 -8.81 17.21
CA SER A 194 -16.73 -9.74 16.38
C SER A 194 -16.42 -11.22 16.65
N ALA A 195 -17.25 -12.10 16.07
CA ALA A 195 -16.97 -13.52 16.04
C ALA A 195 -17.46 -14.11 14.71
N TYR A 196 -16.58 -14.78 13.97
CA TYR A 196 -16.86 -15.31 12.62
C TYR A 196 -16.58 -16.80 12.55
N HIS A 197 -17.30 -17.54 11.73
CA HIS A 197 -16.97 -18.94 11.49
C HIS A 197 -15.89 -19.14 10.44
N THR A 198 -15.79 -18.21 9.48
CA THR A 198 -14.88 -18.33 8.34
C THR A 198 -14.15 -17.02 8.05
N LEU A 199 -12.97 -17.11 7.44
CA LEU A 199 -12.17 -15.95 7.07
C LEU A 199 -12.80 -15.18 5.91
N GLU A 200 -13.53 -15.84 5.01
CA GLU A 200 -14.23 -15.23 3.88
C GLU A 200 -15.32 -14.27 4.35
N ALA A 201 -16.09 -14.66 5.38
CA ALA A 201 -17.13 -13.84 5.96
C ALA A 201 -16.54 -12.60 6.64
N LEU A 202 -15.45 -12.79 7.41
CA LEU A 202 -14.70 -11.69 8.03
C LEU A 202 -14.11 -10.74 6.97
N ALA A 203 -13.42 -11.28 5.96
CA ALA A 203 -12.83 -10.48 4.88
C ALA A 203 -13.88 -9.69 4.11
N THR A 204 -15.06 -10.28 3.86
CA THR A 204 -16.18 -9.59 3.21
C THR A 204 -16.73 -8.46 4.08
N ALA A 205 -16.81 -8.66 5.40
CA ALA A 205 -17.25 -7.63 6.33
C ALA A 205 -16.25 -6.47 6.44
N VAL A 206 -14.94 -6.75 6.45
CA VAL A 206 -13.89 -5.73 6.38
C VAL A 206 -13.97 -4.96 5.05
N ALA A 207 -14.15 -5.65 3.93
CA ALA A 207 -14.32 -5.00 2.63
C ALA A 207 -15.54 -4.07 2.59
N GLN A 208 -16.62 -4.40 3.30
CA GLN A 208 -17.79 -3.55 3.44
C GLN A 208 -17.46 -2.24 4.17
N ILE A 209 -16.68 -2.30 5.26
CA ILE A 209 -16.24 -1.09 5.98
C ILE A 209 -15.49 -0.15 5.02
N VAL A 210 -14.48 -0.68 4.32
CA VAL A 210 -13.63 0.11 3.43
C VAL A 210 -14.41 0.74 2.27
N THR A 211 -15.36 0.00 1.68
CA THR A 211 -16.09 0.47 0.48
C THR A 211 -17.34 1.31 0.81
N ILE A 212 -18.10 0.93 1.83
CA ILE A 212 -19.37 1.60 2.20
C ILE A 212 -19.11 2.76 3.15
N ASN A 213 -18.33 2.57 4.22
CA ASN A 213 -18.13 3.61 5.24
C ASN A 213 -17.10 4.64 4.81
N TYR A 214 -16.04 4.22 4.11
CA TYR A 214 -14.97 5.10 3.61
C TYR A 214 -15.09 5.40 2.10
N GLY A 215 -16.15 4.91 1.45
CA GLY A 215 -16.52 5.33 0.09
C GLY A 215 -15.62 4.82 -1.05
N HIS A 216 -14.66 3.94 -0.77
CA HIS A 216 -13.77 3.41 -1.81
C HIS A 216 -14.52 2.55 -2.84
N LYS A 217 -14.18 2.71 -4.12
CA LYS A 217 -14.86 2.01 -5.23
C LYS A 217 -14.61 0.50 -5.24
N ALA A 218 -13.39 0.10 -4.84
CA ALA A 218 -12.98 -1.29 -4.75
C ALA A 218 -11.92 -1.44 -3.64
N VAL A 219 -11.84 -2.64 -3.10
CA VAL A 219 -10.84 -3.01 -2.10
C VAL A 219 -10.44 -4.47 -2.29
N LYS A 220 -9.16 -4.76 -2.09
CA LYS A 220 -8.65 -6.11 -1.93
C LYS A 220 -8.27 -6.31 -0.46
N ILE A 221 -8.81 -7.37 0.14
CA ILE A 221 -8.60 -7.74 1.53
C ILE A 221 -7.92 -9.10 1.56
N ARG A 222 -6.80 -9.19 2.29
CA ARG A 222 -6.14 -10.45 2.60
C ARG A 222 -6.12 -10.64 4.11
N ILE A 223 -6.54 -11.80 4.60
CA ILE A 223 -6.53 -12.13 6.03
C ILE A 223 -5.73 -13.40 6.22
N GLU A 224 -4.71 -13.32 7.06
CA GLU A 224 -3.91 -14.44 7.52
C GLU A 224 -4.35 -14.88 8.92
N LYS A 225 -4.39 -16.20 9.09
CA LYS A 225 -4.59 -16.87 10.37
C LYS A 225 -3.39 -17.79 10.66
N PRO A 226 -2.37 -17.30 11.39
CA PRO A 226 -1.17 -18.07 11.71
C PRO A 226 -1.46 -19.34 12.53
N SER A 227 -2.47 -19.27 13.42
CA SER A 227 -2.82 -20.38 14.31
C SER A 227 -3.53 -21.55 13.61
N ALA A 228 -3.91 -21.42 12.33
CA ALA A 228 -4.74 -22.41 11.66
C ALA A 228 -4.04 -23.75 11.42
N ILE A 229 -2.76 -23.72 11.00
CA ILE A 229 -1.99 -24.91 10.62
C ILE A 229 -0.55 -24.72 11.11
N ALA A 230 -0.13 -25.51 12.09
CA ALA A 230 1.14 -25.32 12.79
C ALA A 230 2.41 -25.47 11.92
N THR A 231 2.32 -26.13 10.77
CA THR A 231 3.48 -26.45 9.90
C THR A 231 3.74 -25.41 8.81
N ILE A 232 2.90 -24.38 8.71
CA ILE A 232 3.07 -23.28 7.76
C ILE A 232 3.04 -21.95 8.52
N GLU A 233 3.57 -20.88 7.91
CA GLU A 233 3.59 -19.56 8.53
C GLU A 233 2.17 -19.02 8.81
N ALA A 234 1.28 -19.10 7.82
CA ALA A 234 -0.14 -18.82 7.98
C ALA A 234 -0.99 -19.41 6.84
N ALA A 235 -2.23 -19.78 7.15
CA ALA A 235 -3.27 -19.94 6.13
C ALA A 235 -3.89 -18.56 5.83
N ALA A 236 -4.19 -18.27 4.57
CA ALA A 236 -4.69 -16.97 4.15
C ALA A 236 -5.88 -17.06 3.18
N VAL A 237 -6.79 -16.09 3.28
CA VAL A 237 -7.84 -15.83 2.28
C VAL A 237 -7.63 -14.44 1.71
N GLU A 238 -7.70 -14.31 0.39
CA GLU A 238 -7.68 -13.02 -0.31
C GLU A 238 -8.96 -12.86 -1.15
N ILE A 239 -9.62 -11.72 -1.02
CA ILE A 239 -10.80 -11.36 -1.81
C ILE A 239 -10.66 -9.95 -2.37
N THR A 240 -11.29 -9.71 -3.52
CA THR A 240 -11.52 -8.35 -4.03
C THR A 240 -13.02 -8.09 -4.11
N ARG A 241 -13.46 -6.92 -3.65
CA ARG A 241 -14.87 -6.48 -3.68
C ARG A 241 -14.96 -5.05 -4.16
N THR A 242 -15.99 -4.77 -4.95
CA THR A 242 -16.38 -3.43 -5.36
C THR A 242 -17.49 -2.91 -4.45
N LYS A 243 -17.68 -1.59 -4.41
CA LYS A 243 -18.82 -0.98 -3.72
C LYS A 243 -20.16 -1.56 -4.20
N THR A 244 -20.28 -1.79 -5.50
CA THR A 244 -21.47 -2.38 -6.14
C THR A 244 -21.79 -3.81 -5.67
N PHE A 245 -20.81 -4.55 -5.15
CA PHE A 245 -21.07 -5.88 -4.58
C PHE A 245 -21.98 -5.83 -3.34
N PHE A 246 -21.90 -4.73 -2.59
CA PHE A 246 -22.65 -4.50 -1.35
C PHE A 246 -23.99 -3.80 -1.57
N GLU A 247 -24.23 -3.27 -2.77
CA GLU A 247 -25.53 -2.74 -3.13
C GLU A 247 -26.58 -3.86 -3.00
N ASN A 248 -27.61 -3.61 -2.19
CA ASN A 248 -28.72 -4.53 -1.89
C ASN A 248 -28.37 -5.78 -1.06
N LYS A 249 -27.27 -5.79 -0.30
CA LYS A 249 -26.89 -6.92 0.57
C LYS A 249 -26.34 -6.44 1.92
N ASP A 250 -26.94 -6.89 3.02
CA ASP A 250 -26.42 -6.63 4.37
C ASP A 250 -25.64 -7.86 4.87
N PHE A 251 -24.32 -7.71 5.01
CA PHE A 251 -23.42 -8.79 5.40
C PHE A 251 -23.01 -8.71 6.88
N TRP A 252 -23.40 -7.67 7.60
CA TRP A 252 -23.01 -7.50 9.00
C TRP A 252 -23.94 -8.30 9.92
N LYS A 253 -23.52 -9.51 10.29
CA LYS A 253 -24.19 -10.30 11.32
C LYS A 253 -23.87 -9.71 12.69
N VAL A 254 -24.68 -8.75 13.15
CA VAL A 254 -24.68 -8.32 14.56
C VAL A 254 -24.94 -9.57 15.42
N LYS A 255 -24.12 -9.78 16.47
CA LYS A 255 -24.40 -10.77 17.52
C LYS A 255 -25.83 -10.53 18.01
N ARG A 256 -26.75 -11.49 17.81
CA ARG A 256 -27.87 -11.57 18.72
C ARG A 256 -27.30 -11.97 20.09
N PRO A 257 -27.72 -11.29 21.18
CA PRO A 257 -27.27 -11.60 22.53
C PRO A 257 -27.48 -13.08 22.88
#